data_AF-A0A9X0G5I4-F1
#
_entry.id   AF-A0A9X0G5I4-F1
#
_cell.length_a   1.000
_cell.length_b   1.000
_cell.length_c   1.000
_cell.angle_alpha   90.00
_cell.angle_beta   90.00
_cell.angle_gamma   90.00
#
_symmetry.space_group_name_H-M   'P 1'
#
loop_
_entity.id
_entity.type
_entity.pdbx_description
1 polymer ?
#
loop_
_entity_poly.entity_id
_entity_poly.type
_entity_poly.pdbx_seq_one_letter_code
_entity_poly.pdbx_strand_id
1 'polypeptide(L)'
;MKTTAMNSEKDVKAITEAEKTGTFMVIAGMDCCPPSVVEDAIAQVEGAGKTAIKVNGSTAEVTVSFDDTKTNLDAIKTEVSDLGLPVE
;
A
#
# COMPACT_ATOMS: atom_id res chain seq x y z
N MET A 1 17.55 28.54 1.11
CA MET A 1 17.53 27.12 0.69
C MET A 1 18.10 26.30 1.83
N LYS A 2 17.28 25.49 2.50
CA LYS A 2 17.76 24.56 3.53
C LYS A 2 16.92 23.29 3.44
N THR A 3 17.52 22.28 2.82
CA THR A 3 17.12 20.89 2.79
C THR A 3 17.10 20.31 4.20
N THR A 4 16.06 19.58 4.57
CA THR A 4 16.17 18.40 5.44
C THR A 4 15.08 17.41 5.07
N ALA A 5 15.48 16.34 4.38
CA ALA A 5 14.71 15.12 4.22
C ALA A 5 14.66 14.39 5.58
N MET A 6 13.48 13.88 5.95
CA MET A 6 13.33 12.84 6.96
C MET A 6 12.61 11.67 6.30
N ASN A 7 13.38 10.78 5.69
CA ASN A 7 12.91 9.45 5.34
C ASN A 7 13.35 8.52 6.48
N SER A 8 12.39 7.93 7.19
CA SER A 8 12.68 7.01 8.29
C SER A 8 12.78 5.60 7.74
N GLU A 9 13.99 5.06 7.86
CA GLU A 9 14.39 3.71 7.50
C GLU A 9 13.79 2.67 8.47
N LYS A 10 13.26 1.56 7.95
CA LYS A 10 13.12 0.30 8.71
C LYS A 10 13.30 -0.93 7.82
N ASP A 11 14.57 -1.32 7.71
CA ASP A 11 15.18 -2.66 7.79
C ASP A 11 14.44 -3.94 7.30
N VAL A 12 15.17 -4.64 6.41
CA VAL A 12 15.30 -6.09 6.15
C VAL A 12 14.18 -6.83 5.40
N LYS A 13 14.51 -7.24 4.16
CA LYS A 13 14.95 -8.62 3.82
C LYS A 13 15.42 -8.70 2.36
N ALA A 14 16.64 -9.17 2.14
CA ALA A 14 17.17 -9.46 0.82
C ALA A 14 16.27 -10.44 0.06
N ILE A 15 15.80 -10.04 -1.13
CA ILE A 15 15.35 -10.90 -2.23
C ILE A 15 15.32 -10.05 -3.51
N THR A 16 16.10 -10.47 -4.52
CA THR A 16 15.97 -10.21 -5.98
C THR A 16 15.58 -8.80 -6.46
N GLU A 17 16.42 -8.22 -7.33
CA GLU A 17 16.43 -6.87 -7.94
C GLU A 17 15.12 -6.23 -8.50
N ALA A 18 13.93 -6.79 -8.26
CA ALA A 18 12.62 -6.28 -8.74
C ALA A 18 11.56 -6.02 -7.65
N GLU A 19 11.79 -6.39 -6.38
CA GLU A 19 10.81 -6.09 -5.32
C GLU A 19 10.96 -4.66 -4.79
N LYS A 20 9.92 -3.85 -5.03
CA LYS A 20 9.75 -2.51 -4.46
C LYS A 20 8.78 -2.55 -3.29
N THR A 21 8.75 -1.48 -2.51
CA THR A 21 7.75 -1.26 -1.47
C THR A 21 7.18 0.14 -1.63
N GLY A 22 5.87 0.26 -1.53
CA GLY A 22 5.16 1.53 -1.59
C GLY A 22 4.18 1.67 -0.43
N THR A 23 3.90 2.91 -0.06
CA THR A 23 2.93 3.26 0.98
C THR A 23 1.92 4.23 0.40
N PHE A 24 0.65 4.05 0.76
CA PHE A 24 -0.44 4.95 0.41
C PHE A 24 -1.46 5.03 1.54
N MET A 25 -2.34 6.03 1.48
CA MET A 25 -3.38 6.22 2.48
C MET A 25 -4.76 5.96 1.90
N VAL A 26 -5.57 5.19 2.62
CA VAL A 26 -7.03 5.17 2.45
C VAL A 26 -7.59 6.31 3.30
N ILE A 27 -8.22 7.29 2.68
CA ILE A 27 -8.60 8.55 3.34
C ILE A 27 -10.02 8.53 3.93
N ALA A 28 -10.85 7.54 3.60
CA ALA A 28 -12.17 7.30 4.20
C ALA A 28 -12.67 5.87 3.93
N GLY A 29 -13.70 5.43 4.64
CA GLY A 29 -14.45 4.20 4.35
C GLY A 29 -14.02 2.97 5.16
N MET A 30 -12.96 3.08 5.97
CA MET A 30 -12.50 2.01 6.87
C MET A 30 -13.44 1.76 8.06
N ASP A 31 -14.37 2.69 8.30
CA ASP A 31 -15.47 2.58 9.26
C ASP A 31 -16.61 1.67 8.76
N CYS A 32 -16.70 1.46 7.45
CA CYS A 32 -17.67 0.57 6.80
C CYS A 32 -17.01 -0.72 6.30
N CYS A 33 -15.81 -0.62 5.71
CA CYS A 33 -15.06 -1.73 5.14
C CYS A 33 -13.91 -2.14 6.08
N PRO A 34 -13.83 -3.42 6.49
CA PRO A 34 -12.72 -3.88 7.30
C PRO A 34 -11.42 -3.92 6.49
N PRO A 35 -10.25 -3.81 7.14
CA PRO A 35 -8.94 -3.84 6.48
C PRO A 35 -8.69 -5.12 5.68
N SER A 36 -9.32 -6.24 6.06
CA SER A 36 -9.23 -7.50 5.33
C SER A 36 -9.71 -7.39 3.88
N VAL A 37 -10.70 -6.53 3.59
CA VAL A 37 -11.19 -6.34 2.21
C VAL A 37 -10.13 -5.62 1.36
N VAL A 38 -9.41 -4.68 1.95
CA VAL A 38 -8.31 -3.97 1.28
C VAL A 38 -7.14 -4.94 1.06
N GLU A 39 -6.80 -5.75 2.06
CA GLU A 39 -5.80 -6.83 1.92
C GLU A 39 -6.16 -7.81 0.80
N ASP A 40 -7.42 -8.26 0.73
CA ASP A 40 -7.90 -9.20 -0.28
C ASP A 40 -7.89 -8.59 -1.70
N ALA A 41 -8.23 -7.31 -1.85
CA ALA A 41 -8.14 -6.63 -3.14
C ALA A 41 -6.69 -6.51 -3.61
N ILE A 42 -5.77 -6.13 -2.71
CA ILE A 42 -4.34 -6.05 -3.03
C ILE A 42 -3.78 -7.43 -3.38
N ALA A 43 -4.20 -8.49 -2.67
CA ALA A 43 -3.76 -9.86 -2.94
C ALA A 43 -4.21 -10.41 -4.30
N GLN A 44 -5.24 -9.82 -4.92
CA GLN A 44 -5.69 -10.17 -6.26
C GLN A 44 -4.83 -9.53 -7.36
N VAL A 45 -4.04 -8.50 -7.04
CA VAL A 45 -3.12 -7.87 -7.99
C VAL A 45 -1.95 -8.81 -8.26
N GLU A 46 -1.78 -9.21 -9.53
CA GLU A 46 -0.60 -9.98 -9.92
C GLU A 46 0.68 -9.18 -9.65
N GLY A 47 1.62 -9.76 -8.89
CA GLY A 47 2.86 -9.10 -8.51
C GLY A 47 2.77 -8.28 -7.21
N ALA A 48 1.59 -8.17 -6.58
CA ALA A 48 1.52 -7.70 -5.20
C ALA A 48 2.07 -8.77 -4.24
N GLY A 49 2.77 -8.31 -3.23
CA GLY A 49 3.47 -9.11 -2.24
C GLY A 49 2.89 -8.91 -0.85
N LYS A 50 3.76 -8.63 0.12
CA LYS A 50 3.37 -8.47 1.51
C LYS A 50 2.68 -7.15 1.72
N THR A 51 1.50 -7.19 2.34
CA THR A 51 0.72 -6.00 2.70
C THR A 51 0.67 -5.86 4.21
N ALA A 52 0.81 -4.63 4.69
CA ALA A 52 0.62 -4.24 6.08
C ALA A 52 -0.33 -3.05 6.12
N ILE A 53 -1.44 -3.20 6.84
CA ILE A 53 -2.44 -2.14 6.99
C ILE A 53 -2.48 -1.66 8.43
N LYS A 54 -2.32 -0.35 8.62
CA LYS A 54 -2.45 0.32 9.90
C LYS A 54 -3.68 1.23 9.88
N VAL A 55 -4.75 0.79 10.52
CA VAL A 55 -6.00 1.52 10.62
C VAL A 55 -5.91 2.62 11.69
N ASN A 56 -6.36 3.83 11.36
CA ASN A 56 -6.40 5.00 12.25
C ASN A 56 -7.80 5.64 12.18
N GLY A 57 -8.80 5.03 12.83
CA GLY A 57 -10.19 5.50 12.75
C GLY A 57 -10.80 5.20 11.38
N SER A 58 -11.31 6.22 10.70
CA SER A 58 -11.90 6.10 9.35
C SER A 58 -10.86 6.03 8.22
N THR A 59 -9.56 6.17 8.52
CA THR A 59 -8.46 6.12 7.55
C THR A 59 -7.56 4.92 7.79
N ALA A 60 -6.74 4.56 6.81
CA ALA A 60 -5.70 3.56 6.98
C ALA A 60 -4.43 3.91 6.19
N GLU A 61 -3.28 3.60 6.77
CA GLU A 61 -1.99 3.59 6.07
C GLU A 61 -1.73 2.17 5.58
N VAL A 62 -1.50 2.01 4.28
CA VAL A 62 -1.26 0.72 3.63
C VAL A 62 0.15 0.71 3.09
N THR A 63 0.95 -0.26 3.51
CA THR A 63 2.29 -0.53 2.97
C THR A 63 2.27 -1.86 2.25
N VAL A 64 2.72 -1.90 1.00
CA VAL A 64 2.70 -3.10 0.15
C VAL A 64 4.04 -3.29 -0.55
N SER A 65 4.58 -4.50 -0.51
CA SER A 65 5.68 -4.89 -1.41
C SER A 65 5.13 -5.36 -2.74
N PHE A 66 5.80 -5.06 -3.84
CA PHE A 66 5.36 -5.44 -5.18
C PHE A 66 6.52 -5.66 -6.14
N ASP A 67 6.34 -6.58 -7.08
CA ASP A 67 7.24 -6.80 -8.21
C ASP A 67 6.98 -5.72 -9.27
N ASP A 68 7.95 -4.82 -9.44
CA ASP A 68 7.83 -3.67 -10.33
C ASP A 68 7.91 -4.01 -11.82
N THR A 69 8.21 -5.28 -12.15
CA THR A 69 8.11 -5.82 -13.51
C THR A 69 6.70 -6.29 -13.87
N LYS A 70 5.83 -6.48 -12.87
CA LYS A 70 4.46 -6.98 -13.03
C LYS A 70 3.39 -5.94 -12.71
N THR A 71 3.61 -5.13 -11.68
CA THR A 71 2.65 -4.13 -11.20
C THR A 71 3.35 -2.90 -10.65
N ASN A 72 2.56 -1.89 -10.27
CA ASN A 72 3.04 -0.68 -9.64
C ASN A 72 2.07 -0.17 -8.57
N LEU A 73 2.51 0.80 -7.79
CA LEU A 73 1.71 1.35 -6.69
C LEU A 73 0.39 1.97 -7.17
N ASP A 74 0.36 2.64 -8.33
CA ASP A 74 -0.86 3.21 -8.89
C ASP A 74 -1.90 2.15 -9.28
N ALA A 75 -1.48 1.01 -9.86
CA ALA A 75 -2.40 -0.09 -10.15
C ALA A 75 -2.99 -0.67 -8.86
N ILE A 76 -2.16 -0.85 -7.83
CA ILE A 76 -2.62 -1.32 -6.51
C ILE A 76 -3.61 -0.32 -5.88
N LYS A 77 -3.33 0.98 -5.96
CA LYS A 77 -4.25 2.05 -5.51
C LYS A 77 -5.58 2.02 -6.27
N THR A 78 -5.54 1.73 -7.57
CA THR A 78 -6.74 1.65 -8.41
C THR A 78 -7.65 0.51 -7.96
N GLU A 79 -7.12 -0.69 -7.72
CA GLU A 79 -7.92 -1.82 -7.20
C GLU A 79 -8.57 -1.50 -5.85
N VAL A 80 -7.86 -0.82 -4.95
CA VAL A 80 -8.44 -0.39 -3.68
C VAL A 80 -9.51 0.69 -3.89
N SER A 81 -9.29 1.60 -4.84
CA SER A 81 -10.27 2.65 -5.21
C SER A 81 -11.55 2.07 -5.81
N ASP A 82 -11.44 0.98 -6.56
CA ASP A 82 -12.57 0.28 -7.18
C ASP A 82 -13.49 -0.39 -6.15
N LEU A 83 -13.01 -0.60 -4.92
CA LEU A 83 -13.85 -0.97 -3.77
C LEU A 83 -14.73 0.18 -3.26
N GLY A 84 -14.60 1.39 -3.84
CA GLY A 84 -15.25 2.61 -3.37
C GLY A 84 -14.52 3.28 -2.20
N LEU A 85 -13.28 2.90 -1.94
CA LEU A 85 -12.45 3.47 -0.88
C LEU A 85 -11.52 4.55 -1.48
N PRO A 86 -11.70 5.83 -1.15
CA PRO A 86 -10.82 6.87 -1.66
C PRO A 86 -9.39 6.70 -1.13
N VAL A 87 -8.39 6.82 -2.01
CA VAL A 87 -6.96 6.69 -1.69
C VAL A 87 -6.13 7.89 -2.15
N GLU A 88 -4.99 8.14 -1.49
CA GLU A 88 -4.02 9.20 -1.81
C GLU A 88 -2.60 8.64 -2.01
#